data_AF-A0A091G474-F1
#
_entry.id   AF-A0A091G474-F1
#
_cell.length_a   1.000
_cell.length_b   1.000
_cell.length_c   1.000
_cell.angle_alpha   90.00
_cell.angle_beta   90.00
_cell.angle_gamma   90.00
#
_symmetry.space_group_name_H-M   'P 1'
#
loop_
_entity.id
_entity.type
_entity.pdbx_description
1 polymer ?
#
loop_
_entity_poly.entity_id
_entity_poly.type
_entity_poly.pdbx_seq_one_letter_code
_entity_poly.pdbx_strand_id
1 'polypeptide(L)'
;YQAYERGQSRNVWVNETDGTTPLVGEVWPGTTVFPDFTNPACTSWWVEECKIFYDQVPYDGIWIDMNEVASFVPGSAHGCEQNDINFPPFTPHVVDRLLFSKTLCMDAVQNWGQHYDVHNLYGYSMILSTQRAIESLFPGKRSFLLSRSTFAGSGKYAGHWLGDNTASWDHLKWAIPGMLEFGLFGIPYIGADICGFFEDVTEELCRRWMQVGAFYPFSRNHN
;
A
#
# COMPACT_ATOMS: atom_id res chain seq x y z
N TYR A 1 14.51 14.89 10.39
CA TYR A 1 13.31 14.07 10.67
C TYR A 1 13.82 12.68 11.05
N GLN A 2 13.67 12.28 12.31
CA GLN A 2 14.49 11.18 12.85
C GLN A 2 14.26 9.83 12.17
N ALA A 3 13.03 9.52 11.74
CA ALA A 3 12.75 8.28 11.03
C ALA A 3 13.55 8.19 9.71
N TYR A 4 13.67 9.30 8.98
CA TYR A 4 14.51 9.39 7.79
C TYR A 4 16.00 9.24 8.12
N GLU A 5 16.50 9.93 9.15
CA GLU A 5 17.91 9.81 9.55
C GLU A 5 18.29 8.37 9.95
N ARG A 6 17.42 7.69 10.71
CA ARG A 6 17.62 6.28 11.09
C ARG A 6 17.57 5.35 9.88
N GLY A 7 16.62 5.54 8.97
CA GLY A 7 16.53 4.75 7.75
C GLY A 7 17.75 4.95 6.83
N GLN A 8 18.18 6.21 6.65
CA GLN A 8 19.36 6.57 5.87
C GLN A 8 20.63 5.92 6.44
N SER A 9 20.80 5.94 7.77
CA SER A 9 21.96 5.31 8.42
C SER A 9 22.04 3.78 8.22
N ARG A 10 20.94 3.16 7.79
CA ARG A 10 20.80 1.72 7.59
C ARG A 10 20.66 1.32 6.12
N ASN A 11 20.70 2.28 5.19
CA ASN A 11 20.52 2.06 3.76
C ASN A 11 19.26 1.22 3.44
N VAL A 12 18.10 1.63 3.98
CA VAL A 12 16.85 0.86 3.89
C VAL A 12 15.94 1.26 2.72
N TRP A 13 16.42 2.11 1.82
CA TRP A 13 15.62 2.69 0.76
C TRP A 13 15.66 1.86 -0.52
N VAL A 14 14.61 1.97 -1.33
CA VAL A 14 14.66 1.66 -2.76
C VAL A 14 15.66 2.61 -3.40
N ASN A 15 16.59 2.07 -4.18
CA ASN A 15 17.63 2.86 -4.84
C ASN A 15 17.31 3.06 -6.32
N GLU A 16 17.93 4.05 -6.92
CA GLU A 16 18.00 4.20 -8.37
C GLU A 16 18.81 3.05 -9.00
N THR A 17 18.94 3.07 -10.33
CA THR A 17 19.61 2.02 -11.12
C THR A 17 21.08 1.82 -10.73
N ASP A 18 21.73 2.82 -10.12
CA ASP A 18 23.09 2.71 -9.61
C ASP A 18 23.21 1.80 -8.36
N GLY A 19 22.08 1.44 -7.74
CA GLY A 19 21.99 0.57 -6.58
C GLY A 19 22.46 1.21 -5.25
N THR A 20 22.77 2.51 -5.24
CA THR A 20 23.34 3.22 -4.07
C THR A 20 22.65 4.54 -3.74
N THR A 21 22.11 5.24 -4.72
CA THR A 21 21.41 6.51 -4.55
C THR A 21 19.94 6.22 -4.23
N PRO A 22 19.39 6.68 -3.08
CA PRO A 22 17.98 6.48 -2.78
C PRO A 22 17.09 7.16 -3.81
N LEU A 23 16.12 6.42 -4.37
CA LEU A 23 15.15 6.98 -5.30
C LEU A 23 14.25 7.96 -4.57
N VAL A 24 14.09 9.14 -5.16
CA VAL A 24 13.26 10.23 -4.62
C VAL A 24 11.99 10.37 -5.46
N GLY A 25 10.83 10.34 -4.82
CA GLY A 25 9.53 10.64 -5.42
C GLY A 25 8.76 11.66 -4.59
N GLU A 26 7.43 11.62 -4.68
CA GLU A 26 6.56 12.54 -3.96
C GLU A 26 5.29 11.84 -3.48
N VAL A 27 4.93 12.03 -2.21
CA VAL A 27 3.64 11.60 -1.63
C VAL A 27 3.14 12.70 -0.69
N TRP A 28 2.31 12.38 0.31
CA TRP A 28 1.65 13.31 1.21
C TRP A 28 2.56 14.35 1.88
N PRO A 29 3.77 14.03 2.38
CA PRO A 29 4.64 15.03 3.00
C PRO A 29 5.47 15.84 1.98
N GLY A 30 5.24 15.68 0.67
CA GLY A 30 6.08 16.21 -0.39
C GLY A 30 7.16 15.21 -0.79
N THR A 31 8.40 15.68 -0.94
CA THR A 31 9.54 14.86 -1.36
C THR A 31 9.78 13.67 -0.41
N THR A 32 9.86 12.46 -0.95
CA THR A 32 9.94 11.21 -0.17
C THR A 32 10.93 10.21 -0.77
N VAL A 33 11.57 9.44 0.10
CA VAL A 33 12.23 8.17 -0.23
C VAL A 33 11.31 7.01 0.14
N PHE A 34 11.50 5.86 -0.51
CA PHE A 34 10.64 4.69 -0.33
C PHE A 34 11.39 3.58 0.41
N PRO A 35 10.86 3.02 1.50
CA PRO A 35 11.49 1.87 2.15
C PRO A 35 11.48 0.64 1.24
N ASP A 36 12.60 -0.07 1.18
CA ASP A 36 12.68 -1.39 0.54
C ASP A 36 12.30 -2.47 1.55
N PHE A 37 11.01 -2.78 1.66
CA PHE A 37 10.52 -3.80 2.60
C PHE A 37 10.95 -5.24 2.25
N THR A 38 11.66 -5.44 1.14
CA THR A 38 12.28 -6.73 0.79
C THR A 38 13.64 -6.91 1.46
N ASN A 39 14.22 -5.83 2.00
CA ASN A 39 15.47 -5.82 2.76
C ASN A 39 15.21 -6.09 4.27
N PRO A 40 15.84 -7.11 4.89
CA PRO A 40 15.69 -7.38 6.33
C PRO A 40 16.09 -6.22 7.26
N ALA A 41 17.03 -5.35 6.82
CA ALA A 41 17.39 -4.15 7.56
C ALA A 41 16.25 -3.12 7.58
N CYS A 42 15.51 -3.02 6.47
CA CYS A 42 14.30 -2.20 6.40
C CYS A 42 13.21 -2.74 7.32
N THR A 43 12.98 -4.05 7.35
CA THR A 43 12.04 -4.65 8.32
C THR A 43 12.43 -4.30 9.76
N SER A 44 13.72 -4.39 10.10
CA SER A 44 14.20 -4.06 11.45
C SER A 44 14.03 -2.58 11.79
N TRP A 45 14.30 -1.69 10.82
CA TRP A 45 14.02 -0.26 10.92
C TRP A 45 12.52 0.00 11.12
N TRP A 46 11.65 -0.61 10.32
CA TRP A 46 10.21 -0.43 10.40
C TRP A 46 9.65 -0.86 11.76
N VAL A 47 10.08 -2.01 12.28
CA VAL A 47 9.72 -2.49 13.63
C VAL A 47 10.11 -1.46 14.70
N GLU A 48 11.28 -0.85 14.58
CA GLU A 48 11.75 0.17 15.52
C GLU A 48 10.95 1.47 15.42
N GLU A 49 10.67 1.97 14.21
CA GLU A 49 9.83 3.16 14.04
C GLU A 49 8.43 2.96 14.61
N CYS A 50 7.82 1.80 14.36
CA CYS A 50 6.51 1.47 14.93
C CYS A 50 6.54 1.44 16.46
N LYS A 51 7.60 0.93 17.10
CA LYS A 51 7.80 0.95 18.56
C LYS A 51 7.97 2.35 19.11
N ILE A 52 8.87 3.15 18.53
CA ILE A 52 9.12 4.52 18.97
C ILE A 52 7.83 5.35 18.90
N PHE A 53 7.00 5.12 17.88
CA PHE A 53 5.71 5.81 17.77
C PHE A 53 4.67 5.24 18.73
N TYR A 54 4.62 3.92 18.95
CA TYR A 54 3.72 3.28 19.91
C TYR A 54 3.94 3.77 21.35
N ASP A 55 5.19 3.99 21.75
CA ASP A 55 5.54 4.54 23.07
C ASP A 55 4.97 5.96 23.31
N GLN A 56 4.65 6.68 22.24
CA GLN A 56 4.00 7.99 22.28
C GLN A 56 2.49 7.89 22.11
N VAL A 57 2.03 7.01 21.22
CA VAL A 57 0.62 6.81 20.86
C VAL A 57 0.33 5.32 20.83
N PRO A 58 -0.27 4.74 21.89
CA PRO A 58 -0.53 3.30 21.95
C PRO A 58 -1.74 2.93 21.06
N TYR A 59 -1.50 2.71 19.77
CA TYR A 59 -2.50 2.25 18.80
C TYR A 59 -2.71 0.73 18.87
N ASP A 60 -3.88 0.23 18.48
CA ASP A 60 -4.20 -1.20 18.54
C ASP A 60 -4.04 -1.95 17.21
N GLY A 61 -3.85 -1.21 16.12
CA GLY A 61 -3.77 -1.72 14.75
C GLY A 61 -3.09 -0.75 13.80
N ILE A 62 -2.75 -1.24 12.62
CA ILE A 62 -2.00 -0.50 11.60
C ILE A 62 -2.76 -0.59 10.27
N TRP A 63 -3.01 0.57 9.67
CA TRP A 63 -3.49 0.68 8.30
C TRP A 63 -2.32 1.15 7.43
N ILE A 64 -1.86 0.29 6.52
CA ILE A 64 -0.81 0.62 5.54
C ILE A 64 -1.46 0.96 4.20
N ASP A 65 -1.24 2.18 3.75
CA ASP A 65 -1.84 2.76 2.56
C ASP A 65 -0.75 3.24 1.59
N MET A 66 -1.13 3.58 0.35
CA MET A 66 -0.21 4.08 -0.68
C MET A 66 0.89 3.10 -1.09
N ASN A 67 0.66 1.79 -0.90
CA ASN A 67 1.68 0.75 -0.97
C ASN A 67 1.61 -0.11 -2.25
N GLU A 68 1.07 0.43 -3.34
CA GLU A 68 1.22 -0.15 -4.68
C GLU A 68 2.69 -0.38 -5.10
N VAL A 69 3.66 0.52 -4.91
CA VAL A 69 3.73 1.81 -4.18
C VAL A 69 3.30 3.02 -5.02
N ALA A 70 2.53 3.92 -4.42
CA ALA A 70 2.05 5.11 -5.11
C ALA A 70 3.05 6.27 -5.03
N SER A 71 3.19 7.01 -6.13
CA SER A 71 3.95 8.26 -6.23
C SER A 71 3.14 9.31 -7.00
N PHE A 72 3.19 10.56 -6.55
CA PHE A 72 2.52 11.68 -7.21
C PHE A 72 3.23 12.13 -8.48
N VAL A 73 4.55 11.93 -8.53
CA VAL A 73 5.39 12.09 -9.73
C VAL A 73 5.63 10.73 -10.41
N PRO A 74 5.59 10.66 -11.76
CA PRO A 74 5.85 9.41 -12.47
C PRO A 74 7.33 9.03 -12.37
N GLY A 75 7.61 7.87 -11.79
CA GLY A 75 8.97 7.35 -11.70
C GLY A 75 9.76 7.90 -10.52
N SER A 76 10.35 9.08 -10.70
CA SER A 76 11.15 9.76 -9.69
C SER A 76 11.06 11.28 -9.87
N ALA A 77 11.63 12.03 -8.93
CA ALA A 77 11.82 13.49 -9.04
C ALA A 77 12.69 13.91 -10.24
N HIS A 78 13.41 12.96 -10.85
CA HIS A 78 14.29 13.17 -12.01
C HIS A 78 13.76 12.50 -13.28
N GLY A 79 12.55 11.90 -13.23
CA GLY A 79 12.02 11.06 -14.30
C GLY A 79 12.67 9.67 -14.33
N CYS A 80 12.47 8.95 -15.42
CA CYS A 80 13.08 7.63 -15.63
C CYS A 80 13.92 7.60 -16.91
N GLU A 81 14.95 6.76 -16.93
CA GLU A 81 15.80 6.59 -18.09
C GLU A 81 15.03 5.94 -19.27
N GLN A 82 15.42 6.31 -20.49
CA GLN A 82 14.89 5.71 -21.70
C GLN A 82 15.56 4.35 -21.95
N ASN A 83 14.96 3.29 -21.43
CA ASN A 83 15.42 1.91 -21.60
C ASN A 83 14.26 0.93 -21.77
N ASP A 84 14.57 -0.33 -22.11
CA ASP A 84 13.58 -1.38 -22.40
C ASP A 84 12.81 -1.86 -21.15
N ILE A 85 13.15 -1.37 -19.96
CA ILE A 85 12.50 -1.72 -18.70
C ILE A 85 11.44 -0.66 -18.35
N ASN A 86 11.79 0.62 -18.47
CA ASN A 86 10.85 1.74 -18.32
C ASN A 86 9.90 1.87 -19.52
N PHE A 87 10.35 1.47 -20.72
CA PHE A 87 9.61 1.52 -21.98
C PHE A 87 9.68 0.17 -22.71
N PRO A 88 9.00 -0.87 -22.20
CA PRO A 88 9.13 -2.21 -22.75
C PRO A 88 8.56 -2.32 -24.17
N PRO A 89 9.05 -3.27 -24.98
CA PRO A 89 8.57 -3.49 -26.34
C PRO A 89 7.08 -3.87 -26.40
N PHE A 90 6.54 -4.40 -25.31
CA PHE A 90 5.12 -4.64 -25.13
C PHE A 90 4.66 -4.08 -23.78
N THR A 91 3.71 -3.14 -23.81
CA THR A 91 3.05 -2.63 -22.62
C THR A 91 1.60 -3.16 -22.56
N PRO A 92 1.20 -3.86 -21.48
CA PRO A 92 -0.18 -4.27 -21.28
C PRO A 92 -1.16 -3.08 -21.26
N HIS A 93 -2.47 -3.36 -21.20
CA HIS A 93 -3.51 -2.33 -21.05
C HIS A 93 -3.60 -1.77 -19.62
N VAL A 94 -2.47 -1.38 -19.04
CA VAL A 94 -2.43 -0.63 -17.78
C VAL A 94 -2.93 0.80 -17.99
N VAL A 95 -3.37 1.44 -16.91
CA VAL A 95 -3.72 2.87 -16.90
C VAL A 95 -2.53 3.69 -17.45
N ASP A 96 -2.83 4.73 -18.24
CA ASP A 96 -1.87 5.60 -18.94
C ASP A 96 -0.91 4.93 -19.94
N ARG A 97 -0.97 3.60 -20.12
CA ARG A 97 -0.04 2.84 -20.99
C ARG A 97 1.44 3.10 -20.66
N LEU A 98 1.74 3.33 -19.39
CA LEU A 98 3.08 3.63 -18.91
C LEU A 98 3.31 2.93 -17.57
N LEU A 99 4.32 2.06 -17.48
CA LEU A 99 4.52 1.21 -16.31
C LEU A 99 4.83 2.01 -15.04
N PHE A 100 5.66 3.04 -15.15
CA PHE A 100 6.01 3.91 -14.03
C PHE A 100 5.00 5.07 -13.81
N SER A 101 3.81 5.00 -14.43
CA SER A 101 2.75 5.97 -14.12
C SER A 101 2.31 5.79 -12.68
N LYS A 102 2.41 6.88 -11.90
CA LYS A 102 2.04 6.94 -10.48
C LYS A 102 2.74 5.93 -9.56
N THR A 103 3.91 5.44 -9.96
CA THR A 103 4.77 4.53 -9.19
C THR A 103 6.25 4.86 -9.44
N LEU A 104 7.18 4.00 -9.02
CA LEU A 104 8.63 4.24 -9.14
C LEU A 104 9.14 3.91 -10.54
N CYS A 105 10.38 4.30 -10.86
CA CYS A 105 11.02 3.85 -12.09
C CYS A 105 11.19 2.32 -12.09
N MET A 106 10.99 1.68 -13.23
CA MET A 106 10.98 0.22 -13.34
C MET A 106 12.38 -0.38 -13.17
N ASP A 107 13.43 0.39 -13.44
CA ASP A 107 14.83 0.03 -13.23
C ASP A 107 15.34 0.30 -11.81
N ALA A 108 14.52 0.89 -10.92
CA ALA A 108 14.85 1.06 -9.52
C ALA A 108 15.15 -0.28 -8.84
N VAL A 109 16.04 -0.28 -7.85
CA VAL A 109 16.62 -1.50 -7.27
C VAL A 109 16.13 -1.71 -5.85
N GLN A 110 15.64 -2.93 -5.59
CA GLN A 110 15.28 -3.47 -4.28
C GLN A 110 16.08 -4.75 -4.00
N ASN A 111 16.12 -5.19 -2.75
CA ASN A 111 16.85 -6.39 -2.33
C ASN A 111 16.34 -7.68 -3.03
N TRP A 112 15.06 -7.76 -3.42
CA TRP A 112 14.55 -8.88 -4.22
C TRP A 112 14.76 -8.76 -5.73
N GLY A 113 15.15 -7.60 -6.25
CA GLY A 113 15.36 -7.38 -7.68
C GLY A 113 14.99 -5.97 -8.15
N GLN A 114 14.94 -5.80 -9.47
CA GLN A 114 14.49 -4.53 -10.07
C GLN A 114 12.99 -4.36 -9.91
N HIS A 115 12.55 -3.12 -9.80
CA HIS A 115 11.17 -2.75 -9.58
C HIS A 115 10.23 -3.29 -10.68
N TYR A 116 10.70 -3.43 -11.91
CA TYR A 116 9.98 -4.10 -13.00
C TYR A 116 9.46 -5.49 -12.62
N ASP A 117 10.27 -6.29 -11.93
CA ASP A 117 9.91 -7.65 -11.54
C ASP A 117 9.13 -7.70 -10.23
N VAL A 118 9.43 -6.78 -9.32
CA VAL A 118 8.91 -6.82 -7.92
C VAL A 118 7.88 -5.74 -7.60
N HIS A 119 7.46 -4.91 -8.56
CA HIS A 119 6.48 -3.83 -8.37
C HIS A 119 5.21 -4.36 -7.68
N ASN A 120 4.63 -5.43 -8.21
CA ASN A 120 3.41 -6.03 -7.63
C ASN A 120 3.63 -6.74 -6.28
N LEU A 121 4.86 -6.73 -5.75
CA LEU A 121 5.20 -7.33 -4.45
C LEU A 121 5.45 -6.28 -3.36
N TYR A 122 5.43 -4.98 -3.67
CA TYR A 122 5.71 -3.94 -2.68
C TYR A 122 4.74 -3.95 -1.50
N GLY A 123 3.43 -3.95 -1.77
CA GLY A 123 2.42 -4.06 -0.73
C GLY A 123 2.54 -5.37 0.07
N TYR A 124 2.86 -6.47 -0.61
CA TYR A 124 3.07 -7.76 0.03
C TYR A 124 4.28 -7.77 0.98
N SER A 125 5.43 -7.24 0.56
CA SER A 125 6.63 -7.15 1.41
C SER A 125 6.43 -6.18 2.58
N MET A 126 5.69 -5.08 2.38
CA MET A 126 5.28 -4.16 3.44
C MET A 126 4.35 -4.83 4.46
N ILE A 127 3.39 -5.67 4.02
CA ILE A 127 2.56 -6.50 4.90
C ILE A 127 3.43 -7.40 5.76
N LEU A 128 4.40 -8.11 5.17
CA LEU A 128 5.30 -9.01 5.90
C LEU A 128 6.13 -8.25 6.94
N SER A 129 6.68 -7.09 6.58
CA SER A 129 7.44 -6.25 7.52
C SER A 129 6.56 -5.70 8.65
N THR A 130 5.33 -5.29 8.35
CA THR A 130 4.38 -4.79 9.34
C THR A 130 3.87 -5.89 10.26
N GLN A 131 3.77 -7.13 9.76
CA GLN A 131 3.47 -8.30 10.58
C GLN A 131 4.56 -8.54 11.64
N ARG A 132 5.84 -8.33 11.30
CA ARG A 132 6.94 -8.37 12.30
C ARG A 132 6.84 -7.24 13.33
N ALA A 133 6.40 -6.05 12.91
CA ALA A 133 6.15 -4.95 13.84
C ALA A 133 5.03 -5.33 14.83
N ILE A 134 3.93 -5.88 14.33
CA ILE A 134 2.81 -6.36 15.15
C ILE A 134 3.24 -7.46 16.13
N GLU A 135 3.99 -8.47 15.68
CA GLU A 135 4.51 -9.53 16.55
C GLU A 135 5.33 -8.97 17.71
N SER A 136 6.09 -7.90 17.45
CA SER A 136 6.93 -7.28 18.47
C SER A 136 6.20 -6.31 19.38
N LEU A 137 5.18 -5.60 18.89
CA LEU A 137 4.39 -4.64 19.66
C LEU A 137 3.31 -5.31 20.51
N PHE A 138 2.72 -6.38 19.98
CA PHE A 138 1.59 -7.06 20.60
C PHE A 138 1.89 -8.56 20.77
N PRO A 139 2.87 -8.95 21.62
CA PRO A 139 3.23 -10.36 21.79
C PRO A 139 2.04 -11.25 22.14
N GLY A 140 1.84 -12.30 21.34
CA GLY A 140 0.73 -13.25 21.52
C GLY A 140 -0.66 -12.70 21.15
N LYS A 141 -0.75 -11.51 20.56
CA LYS A 141 -1.99 -10.92 20.04
C LYS A 141 -1.96 -10.89 18.52
N ARG A 142 -3.14 -10.70 17.94
CA ARG A 142 -3.32 -10.56 16.49
C ARG A 142 -3.08 -9.14 16.00
N SER A 143 -3.41 -8.13 16.82
CA SER A 143 -3.60 -6.73 16.38
C SER A 143 -4.58 -6.67 15.20
N PHE A 144 -4.46 -5.63 14.38
CA PHE A 144 -5.21 -5.42 13.15
C PHE A 144 -4.27 -4.86 12.09
N LEU A 145 -4.29 -5.43 10.88
CA LEU A 145 -3.54 -4.94 9.72
C LEU A 145 -4.47 -4.82 8.52
N LEU A 146 -4.55 -3.62 7.95
CA LEU A 146 -5.29 -3.32 6.72
C LEU A 146 -4.30 -2.84 5.66
N SER A 147 -4.34 -3.40 4.45
CA SER A 147 -3.45 -3.03 3.34
C SER A 147 -4.22 -2.70 2.07
N ARG A 148 -3.77 -1.68 1.31
CA ARG A 148 -4.35 -1.37 0.01
C ARG A 148 -3.85 -2.35 -1.04
N SER A 149 -2.57 -2.32 -1.35
CA SER A 149 -1.96 -3.23 -2.30
C SER A 149 -1.84 -4.62 -1.71
N THR A 150 -2.10 -5.63 -2.54
CA THR A 150 -2.03 -7.04 -2.18
C THR A 150 -1.45 -7.87 -3.31
N PHE A 151 -0.81 -8.98 -2.95
CA PHE A 151 -0.43 -10.08 -3.84
C PHE A 151 -1.00 -11.41 -3.35
N ALA A 152 -0.89 -12.48 -4.13
CA ALA A 152 -1.31 -13.82 -3.74
C ALA A 152 -0.73 -14.22 -2.36
N GLY A 153 -1.61 -14.60 -1.42
CA GLY A 153 -1.24 -14.97 -0.05
C GLY A 153 -1.30 -13.83 0.99
N SER A 154 -1.58 -12.59 0.59
CA SER A 154 -1.67 -11.43 1.50
C SER A 154 -2.70 -11.62 2.62
N GLY A 155 -3.81 -12.31 2.33
CA GLY A 155 -4.90 -12.58 3.29
C GLY A 155 -4.50 -13.46 4.48
N LYS A 156 -3.31 -14.08 4.44
CA LYS A 156 -2.71 -14.75 5.61
C LYS A 156 -2.36 -13.75 6.72
N TYR A 157 -2.11 -12.48 6.39
CA TYR A 157 -1.52 -11.50 7.30
C TYR A 157 -2.33 -10.21 7.43
N ALA A 158 -3.05 -9.80 6.39
CA ALA A 158 -3.76 -8.51 6.35
C ALA A 158 -5.19 -8.65 5.81
N GLY A 159 -6.07 -7.76 6.28
CA GLY A 159 -7.32 -7.44 5.59
C GLY A 159 -7.09 -6.45 4.44
N HIS A 160 -8.13 -6.23 3.66
CA HIS A 160 -8.13 -5.29 2.54
C HIS A 160 -9.43 -4.46 2.53
N TRP A 161 -9.42 -3.32 1.85
CA TRP A 161 -10.63 -2.56 1.49
C TRP A 161 -10.55 -2.21 0.02
N LEU A 162 -11.69 -2.12 -0.66
CA LEU A 162 -11.75 -1.94 -2.12
C LEU A 162 -11.24 -0.58 -2.65
N GLY A 163 -10.55 0.19 -1.82
CA GLY A 163 -9.94 1.46 -2.20
C GLY A 163 -10.92 2.62 -2.27
N ASP A 164 -10.44 3.70 -2.86
CA ASP A 164 -11.06 5.02 -2.90
C ASP A 164 -12.27 5.00 -3.86
N ASN A 165 -13.42 4.60 -3.33
CA ASN A 165 -14.69 4.56 -4.07
C ASN A 165 -15.40 5.92 -4.03
N THR A 166 -16.47 6.06 -4.81
CA THR A 166 -17.27 7.30 -4.90
C THR A 166 -18.64 7.08 -4.29
N ALA A 167 -19.22 8.12 -3.69
CA ALA A 167 -20.58 8.17 -3.18
C ALA A 167 -21.64 8.09 -4.31
N SER A 168 -21.72 6.93 -4.97
CA SER A 168 -22.70 6.64 -6.03
C SER A 168 -23.36 5.26 -5.84
N TRP A 169 -24.56 5.11 -6.40
CA TRP A 169 -25.30 3.83 -6.38
C TRP A 169 -24.55 2.71 -7.13
N ASP A 170 -23.79 3.06 -8.16
CA ASP A 170 -22.98 2.11 -8.91
C ASP A 170 -21.85 1.55 -8.05
N HIS A 171 -21.16 2.38 -7.26
CA HIS A 171 -20.09 1.90 -6.39
C HIS A 171 -20.62 1.05 -5.23
N LEU A 172 -21.80 1.35 -4.67
CA LEU A 172 -22.49 0.45 -3.75
C LEU A 172 -22.74 -0.92 -4.39
N LYS A 173 -23.22 -0.93 -5.65
CA LYS A 173 -23.48 -2.17 -6.40
C LYS A 173 -22.20 -2.93 -6.72
N TRP A 174 -21.13 -2.25 -7.13
CA TRP A 174 -19.85 -2.86 -7.51
C TRP A 174 -19.03 -3.36 -6.32
N ALA A 175 -19.27 -2.84 -5.11
CA ALA A 175 -18.63 -3.35 -3.90
C ALA A 175 -18.92 -4.85 -3.67
N ILE A 176 -20.12 -5.32 -4.00
CA ILE A 176 -20.53 -6.72 -3.77
C ILE A 176 -19.65 -7.71 -4.56
N PRO A 177 -19.57 -7.64 -5.91
CA PRO A 177 -18.69 -8.53 -6.66
C PRO A 177 -17.22 -8.38 -6.26
N GLY A 178 -16.73 -7.16 -5.99
CA GLY A 178 -15.36 -6.96 -5.52
C GLY A 178 -15.06 -7.72 -4.22
N MET A 179 -15.96 -7.67 -3.22
CA MET A 179 -15.78 -8.47 -2.01
C MET A 179 -15.83 -9.98 -2.27
N LEU A 180 -16.70 -10.45 -3.18
CA LEU A 180 -16.79 -11.88 -3.53
C LEU A 180 -15.51 -12.38 -4.20
N GLU A 181 -14.90 -11.58 -5.08
CA GLU A 181 -13.61 -11.87 -5.70
C GLU A 181 -12.50 -12.00 -4.65
N PHE A 182 -12.40 -11.06 -3.70
CA PHE A 182 -11.44 -11.17 -2.60
C PHE A 182 -11.71 -12.36 -1.66
N GLY A 183 -12.97 -12.80 -1.57
CA GLY A 183 -13.33 -14.09 -0.97
C GLY A 183 -12.65 -15.26 -1.69
N LEU A 184 -12.60 -15.27 -3.01
CA LEU A 184 -11.86 -16.27 -3.81
C LEU A 184 -10.34 -16.13 -3.66
N PHE A 185 -9.83 -14.90 -3.53
CA PHE A 185 -8.40 -14.62 -3.35
C PHE A 185 -7.88 -14.99 -1.95
N GLY A 186 -8.76 -15.45 -1.05
CA GLY A 186 -8.40 -15.84 0.30
C GLY A 186 -8.10 -14.64 1.22
N ILE A 187 -8.72 -13.49 0.97
CA ILE A 187 -8.65 -12.29 1.81
C ILE A 187 -10.07 -12.02 2.35
N PRO A 188 -10.51 -12.77 3.37
CA PRO A 188 -11.91 -12.75 3.80
C PRO A 188 -12.28 -11.51 4.61
N TYR A 189 -11.30 -10.80 5.18
CA TYR A 189 -11.54 -9.54 5.90
C TYR A 189 -11.49 -8.37 4.91
N ILE A 190 -12.58 -8.24 4.15
CA ILE A 190 -12.75 -7.31 3.02
C ILE A 190 -14.03 -6.49 3.15
N GLY A 191 -13.99 -5.25 2.67
CA GLY A 191 -15.14 -4.34 2.59
C GLY A 191 -14.88 -3.19 1.63
N ALA A 192 -15.88 -2.33 1.44
CA ALA A 192 -15.75 -1.05 0.78
C ALA A 192 -15.99 0.08 1.78
N ASP A 193 -15.55 1.29 1.46
CA ASP A 193 -15.86 2.47 2.25
C ASP A 193 -17.36 2.78 2.16
N ILE A 194 -18.04 2.54 3.28
CA ILE A 194 -19.49 2.67 3.39
C ILE A 194 -19.86 4.15 3.27
N CYS A 195 -20.87 4.42 2.45
CA CYS A 195 -21.32 5.75 2.02
C CYS A 195 -20.47 6.41 0.92
N GLY A 196 -19.31 5.83 0.58
CA GLY A 196 -18.42 6.36 -0.47
C GLY A 196 -17.38 7.32 0.09
N PHE A 197 -16.15 7.21 -0.42
CA PHE A 197 -15.00 8.02 0.01
C PHE A 197 -14.94 9.38 -0.70
N PHE A 198 -15.12 9.40 -2.02
CA PHE A 198 -15.22 10.64 -2.80
C PHE A 198 -16.66 11.14 -2.93
N GLU A 199 -16.80 12.46 -3.05
CA GLU A 199 -18.06 13.20 -3.24
C GLU A 199 -18.99 13.21 -2.02
N ASP A 200 -19.84 14.23 -1.94
CA ASP A 200 -20.84 14.32 -0.88
C ASP A 200 -21.95 13.28 -1.06
N VAL A 201 -22.14 12.41 -0.07
CA VAL A 201 -23.19 11.39 -0.08
C VAL A 201 -24.57 11.96 0.26
N THR A 202 -25.62 11.43 -0.37
CA THR A 202 -27.01 11.73 0.02
C THR A 202 -27.46 10.88 1.22
N GLU A 203 -28.42 11.37 2.01
CA GLU A 203 -29.04 10.58 3.09
C GLU A 203 -29.51 9.22 2.58
N GLU A 204 -30.17 9.20 1.43
CA GLU A 204 -30.76 7.98 0.89
C GLU A 204 -29.69 6.94 0.56
N LEU A 205 -28.64 7.37 -0.15
CA LEU A 205 -27.53 6.48 -0.51
C LEU A 205 -26.81 5.99 0.75
N CYS A 206 -26.47 6.88 1.68
CA CYS A 206 -25.73 6.49 2.88
C CYS A 206 -26.57 5.57 3.79
N ARG A 207 -27.87 5.82 3.94
CA ARG A 207 -28.77 4.90 4.67
C ARG A 207 -28.81 3.53 4.03
N ARG A 208 -28.89 3.43 2.69
CA ARG A 208 -28.83 2.13 2.00
C ARG A 208 -27.47 1.47 2.12
N TRP A 209 -26.40 2.24 2.00
CA TRP A 209 -25.06 1.70 2.13
C TRP A 209 -24.77 1.21 3.54
N MET A 210 -25.22 1.91 4.59
CA MET A 210 -25.11 1.45 5.98
C MET A 210 -25.88 0.14 6.21
N GLN A 211 -27.07 -0.02 5.60
CA GLN A 211 -27.83 -1.28 5.67
C GLN A 211 -27.05 -2.45 5.08
N VAL A 212 -26.40 -2.26 3.93
CA VAL A 212 -25.60 -3.30 3.27
C VAL A 212 -24.26 -3.50 3.97
N GLY A 213 -23.60 -2.41 4.33
CA GLY A 213 -22.27 -2.35 4.92
C GLY A 213 -22.19 -2.94 6.33
N ALA A 214 -23.30 -2.98 7.07
CA ALA A 214 -23.40 -3.72 8.33
C ALA A 214 -23.15 -5.23 8.15
N PHE A 215 -23.22 -5.75 6.93
CA PHE A 215 -22.96 -7.16 6.59
C PHE A 215 -21.66 -7.37 5.80
N TYR A 216 -20.85 -6.33 5.62
CA TYR A 216 -19.50 -6.51 5.08
C TYR A 216 -18.61 -7.23 6.10
N PRO A 217 -17.76 -8.18 5.69
CA PRO A 217 -16.78 -8.80 6.59
C PRO A 217 -15.88 -7.79 7.30
N PHE A 218 -15.42 -6.77 6.57
CA PHE A 218 -14.83 -5.56 7.13
C PHE A 218 -15.80 -4.39 6.93
N SER A 219 -16.36 -3.89 8.02
CA SER A 219 -17.36 -2.82 8.01
C SER A 219 -16.73 -1.50 8.49
N ARG A 220 -16.46 -0.58 7.55
CA ARG A 220 -15.90 0.74 7.81
C ARG A 220 -16.69 1.80 7.03
N ASN A 221 -17.12 2.85 7.73
CA ASN A 221 -17.54 4.11 7.09
C ASN A 221 -16.30 5.04 7.05
N HIS A 222 -15.96 5.54 5.86
CA HIS A 222 -14.78 6.37 5.62
C HIS A 222 -15.06 7.38 4.52
N ASN A 223 -14.48 8.57 4.67
CA ASN A 223 -14.63 9.76 3.83
C ASN A 223 -13.41 10.66 4.03
#